data_AF-A0A956ZDG5-F1
#
_entry.id   AF-A0A956ZDG5-F1
#
_cell.length_a   1.000
_cell.length_b   1.000
_cell.length_c   1.000
_cell.angle_alpha   90.00
_cell.angle_beta   90.00
_cell.angle_gamma   90.00
#
_symmetry.space_group_name_H-M   'P 1'
#
loop_
_entity.id
_entity.type
_entity.pdbx_description
1 polymer ?
#
loop_
_entity_poly.entity_id
_entity_poly.type
_entity_poly.pdbx_seq_one_letter_code
_entity_poly.pdbx_strand_id
1 'polypeptide(L)'
;MTFKGLILGIFSAFAFIGLYFVAVTKMSADNVFQFEEMLGLFFLTLIAVGGFLIIYVKCAGEVVFNFMEKIADSYNASGNTRAARLWYQRCLHLDDQLLSNTASRVLVMGKLSKIYDHDGHPELVHQLELRKERVLRCRRVRHGRRTVLKNTVESSWLYRYIFVLLFGIAAIVFSINSSVQTASMIFLVGIALNGYWLHGSRDDAVS
;
A
#
# COMPACT_ATOMS: atom_id res chain seq x y z
N MET A 1 -5.38 5.36 6.66
CA MET A 1 -5.15 6.38 5.59
C MET A 1 -6.41 7.23 5.52
N THR A 2 -6.36 8.57 5.44
CA THR A 2 -7.59 9.40 5.54
C THR A 2 -8.44 9.29 4.26
N PHE A 3 -9.76 9.30 4.37
CA PHE A 3 -10.75 9.31 3.26
C PHE A 3 -10.39 10.27 2.10
N LYS A 4 -9.73 11.39 2.41
CA LYS A 4 -9.18 12.34 1.44
C LYS A 4 -8.19 11.71 0.44
N GLY A 5 -7.37 10.75 0.87
CA GLY A 5 -6.41 10.05 0.01
C GLY A 5 -7.07 9.10 -0.98
N LEU A 6 -8.22 8.51 -0.63
CA LEU A 6 -9.01 7.66 -1.53
C LEU A 6 -9.62 8.51 -2.65
N ILE A 7 -10.22 9.66 -2.30
CA ILE A 7 -10.80 10.59 -3.28
C ILE A 7 -9.72 11.10 -4.24
N LEU A 8 -8.55 11.51 -3.73
CA LEU A 8 -7.43 11.95 -4.57
C LEU A 8 -6.96 10.85 -5.54
N GLY A 9 -6.88 9.60 -5.04
CA GLY A 9 -6.50 8.45 -5.86
C GLY A 9 -7.48 8.21 -7.00
N ILE A 10 -8.79 8.22 -6.71
CA ILE A 10 -9.86 8.04 -7.72
C ILE A 10 -9.76 9.14 -8.78
N PHE A 11 -9.64 10.40 -8.35
CA PHE A 11 -9.56 11.54 -9.26
C PHE A 11 -8.33 11.45 -10.19
N SER A 12 -7.18 11.02 -9.66
CA SER A 12 -5.96 10.85 -10.46
C SER A 12 -6.10 9.75 -11.51
N ALA A 13 -6.78 8.64 -11.18
CA ALA A 13 -7.01 7.54 -12.11
C ALA A 13 -7.93 7.94 -13.25
N PHE A 14 -9.03 8.66 -12.96
CA PHE A 14 -9.93 9.18 -13.99
C PHE A 14 -9.25 10.24 -14.88
N ALA A 15 -8.40 11.09 -14.32
CA ALA A 15 -7.62 12.05 -15.11
C ALA A 15 -6.66 11.35 -16.08
N PHE A 16 -6.00 10.27 -15.65
CA PHE A 16 -5.13 9.46 -16.51
C PHE A 16 -5.89 8.76 -17.64
N ILE A 17 -7.06 8.18 -17.34
CA ILE A 17 -7.93 7.55 -18.35
C ILE A 17 -8.42 8.60 -19.37
N GLY A 18 -8.80 9.79 -18.89
CA GLY A 18 -9.22 10.89 -19.76
C GLY A 18 -8.09 11.36 -20.69
N LEU A 19 -6.87 11.54 -20.16
CA LEU A 19 -5.69 11.89 -20.96
C LEU A 19 -5.36 10.81 -22.00
N TYR A 20 -5.45 9.53 -21.62
CA TYR A 20 -5.27 8.41 -22.55
C TYR A 20 -6.29 8.46 -23.69
N PHE A 21 -7.57 8.68 -23.39
CA PHE A 21 -8.63 8.76 -24.40
C PHE A 21 -8.43 9.96 -25.36
N VAL A 22 -8.01 11.11 -24.83
CA VAL A 22 -7.68 12.29 -25.66
C VAL A 22 -6.46 12.03 -26.54
N ALA A 23 -5.45 11.31 -26.04
CA ALA A 23 -4.28 10.96 -26.83
C ALA A 23 -4.63 10.01 -27.98
N VAL A 24 -5.43 8.97 -27.71
CA VAL A 24 -5.90 8.00 -28.72
C VAL A 24 -6.76 8.67 -29.80
N THR A 25 -7.66 9.59 -29.42
CA THR A 25 -8.58 10.25 -30.38
C THR A 25 -7.89 11.26 -31.30
N LYS A 26 -6.69 11.73 -30.96
CA LYS A 26 -5.91 12.68 -31.79
C LYS A 26 -4.95 12.01 -32.79
N MET A 27 -4.83 10.69 -32.80
CA MET A 27 -3.93 9.98 -33.70
C MET A 27 -4.57 9.72 -35.07
N SER A 28 -3.92 10.18 -36.16
CA SER A 28 -4.30 9.82 -37.54
C SER A 28 -3.64 8.51 -37.98
N ALA A 29 -4.29 7.81 -38.91
CA ALA A 29 -4.05 6.39 -39.23
C ALA A 29 -2.69 6.00 -39.84
N ASP A 30 -1.79 6.95 -40.14
CA ASP A 30 -0.68 6.69 -41.07
C ASP A 30 0.67 6.36 -40.41
N ASN A 31 0.79 6.34 -39.08
CA ASN A 31 2.09 6.25 -38.42
C ASN A 31 2.29 4.97 -37.59
N VAL A 32 2.98 3.98 -38.17
CA VAL A 32 3.48 2.76 -37.50
C VAL A 32 4.35 3.07 -36.27
N PHE A 33 4.97 4.26 -36.24
CA PHE A 33 5.75 4.76 -35.10
C PHE A 33 4.90 4.95 -33.81
N GLN A 34 3.57 5.00 -33.92
CA GLN A 34 2.66 5.19 -32.78
C GLN A 34 2.38 3.90 -31.98
N PHE A 35 2.76 2.72 -32.49
CA PHE A 35 2.43 1.46 -31.82
C PHE A 35 3.25 1.23 -30.53
N GLU A 36 4.54 1.58 -30.54
CA GLU A 36 5.38 1.47 -29.33
C GLU A 36 4.99 2.49 -28.26
N GLU A 37 4.61 3.71 -28.65
CA GLU A 37 4.10 4.72 -27.73
C GLU A 37 2.77 4.28 -27.10
N MET A 38 1.88 3.67 -27.88
CA MET A 38 0.63 3.08 -27.37
C MET A 38 0.87 1.93 -26.41
N LEU A 39 1.82 1.04 -26.69
CA LEU A 39 2.20 -0.04 -25.77
C LEU A 39 2.72 0.52 -24.44
N GLY A 40 3.57 1.55 -24.47
CA GLY A 40 4.08 2.21 -23.27
C GLY A 40 2.96 2.80 -22.40
N LEU A 41 2.04 3.54 -23.02
CA LEU A 41 0.85 4.10 -22.36
C LEU A 41 -0.08 3.00 -21.80
N PHE A 42 -0.24 1.89 -22.52
CA PHE A 42 -1.04 0.76 -22.08
C PHE A 42 -0.45 0.08 -20.82
N PHE A 43 0.86 -0.16 -20.77
CA PHE A 43 1.49 -0.71 -19.56
C PHE A 43 1.42 0.26 -18.38
N LEU A 44 1.61 1.56 -18.62
CA LEU A 44 1.58 2.58 -17.58
C LEU A 44 0.17 2.72 -16.97
N THR A 45 -0.87 2.65 -17.81
CA THR A 45 -2.26 2.60 -17.34
C THR A 45 -2.58 1.31 -16.59
N LEU A 46 -2.10 0.14 -17.04
CA LEU A 46 -2.25 -1.11 -16.29
C LEU A 46 -1.60 -1.06 -14.91
N ILE A 47 -0.38 -0.53 -14.80
CA ILE A 47 0.31 -0.35 -13.52
C ILE A 47 -0.47 0.61 -12.62
N ALA A 48 -0.96 1.72 -13.16
CA ALA A 48 -1.77 2.69 -12.42
C ALA A 48 -3.08 2.08 -11.91
N VAL A 49 -3.81 1.37 -12.75
CA VAL A 49 -5.07 0.68 -12.40
C VAL A 49 -4.81 -0.42 -11.38
N GLY A 50 -3.77 -1.24 -11.56
CA GLY A 50 -3.40 -2.30 -10.62
C GLY A 50 -3.00 -1.74 -9.25
N GLY A 51 -2.18 -0.69 -9.21
CA GLY A 51 -1.83 0.00 -7.97
C GLY A 51 -3.04 0.60 -7.27
N PHE A 52 -3.94 1.21 -8.04
CA PHE A 52 -5.20 1.76 -7.53
C PHE A 52 -6.11 0.67 -6.93
N LEU A 53 -6.24 -0.47 -7.60
CA LEU A 53 -7.04 -1.60 -7.12
C LEU A 53 -6.54 -2.13 -5.78
N ILE A 54 -5.22 -2.25 -5.60
CA ILE A 54 -4.63 -2.70 -4.33
C ILE A 54 -4.94 -1.72 -3.20
N ILE A 55 -4.81 -0.41 -3.45
CA ILE A 55 -5.14 0.63 -2.47
C ILE A 55 -6.63 0.58 -2.13
N TYR A 56 -7.48 0.45 -3.14
CA TYR A 56 -8.93 0.36 -2.97
C TYR A 56 -9.33 -0.85 -2.10
N VAL A 57 -8.82 -2.04 -2.40
CA VAL A 57 -9.09 -3.27 -1.63
C VAL A 57 -8.64 -3.12 -0.17
N LYS A 58 -7.46 -2.51 0.08
CA LYS A 58 -7.01 -2.24 1.46
C LYS A 58 -7.90 -1.25 2.19
N CYS A 59 -8.27 -0.14 1.54
CA CYS A 59 -9.15 0.87 2.13
C CYS A 59 -10.54 0.29 2.43
N ALA A 60 -11.12 -0.46 1.49
CA ALA A 60 -12.38 -1.15 1.69
C ALA A 60 -12.29 -2.14 2.87
N GLY A 61 -11.18 -2.87 2.96
CA GLY A 61 -10.88 -3.73 4.11
C GLY A 61 -10.90 -2.98 5.44
N GLU A 62 -10.31 -1.77 5.53
CA GLU A 62 -10.27 -0.99 6.78
C GLU A 62 -11.68 -0.56 7.20
N VAL A 63 -12.50 -0.15 6.23
CA VAL A 63 -13.89 0.27 6.47
C VAL A 63 -14.73 -0.92 6.97
N VAL A 64 -14.62 -2.07 6.29
CA VAL A 64 -15.33 -3.29 6.69
C VAL A 64 -14.88 -3.77 8.07
N PHE A 65 -13.58 -3.74 8.36
CA PHE A 65 -13.04 -4.08 9.67
C PHE A 65 -13.63 -3.20 10.78
N ASN A 66 -13.61 -1.89 10.61
CA ASN A 66 -14.15 -0.94 11.60
C ASN A 66 -15.65 -1.14 11.81
N PHE A 67 -16.38 -1.46 10.74
CA PHE A 67 -17.82 -1.76 10.83
C PHE A 67 -18.08 -3.04 11.63
N MET A 68 -17.37 -4.12 11.34
CA MET A 68 -17.48 -5.38 12.08
C MET A 68 -17.09 -5.22 13.55
N GLU A 69 -16.05 -4.43 13.84
CA GLU A 69 -15.62 -4.13 15.20
C GLU A 69 -16.73 -3.41 15.99
N LYS A 70 -17.36 -2.39 15.40
CA LYS A 70 -18.48 -1.67 16.04
C LYS A 70 -19.68 -2.57 16.30
N ILE A 71 -20.00 -3.48 15.37
CA ILE A 71 -21.04 -4.49 15.58
C ILE A 71 -20.69 -5.39 16.77
N ALA A 72 -19.44 -5.85 16.85
CA ALA A 72 -18.97 -6.70 17.94
C ALA A 72 -19.03 -5.96 19.30
N ASP A 73 -18.60 -4.70 19.34
CA ASP A 73 -18.71 -3.84 20.53
C ASP A 73 -20.17 -3.67 20.97
N SER A 74 -21.08 -3.45 20.02
CA SER A 74 -22.52 -3.33 20.30
C SER A 74 -23.09 -4.62 20.90
N TYR A 75 -22.79 -5.79 20.32
CA TYR A 75 -23.25 -7.07 20.86
C TYR A 75 -22.68 -7.35 22.24
N ASN A 76 -21.43 -6.97 22.48
CA ASN A 76 -20.79 -7.11 23.80
C ASN A 76 -21.48 -6.22 24.84
N ALA A 77 -21.78 -4.97 24.48
CA ALA A 77 -22.52 -4.05 25.34
C ALA A 77 -23.95 -4.53 25.64
N SER A 78 -24.59 -5.22 24.68
CA SER A 78 -25.91 -5.86 24.88
C SER A 78 -25.85 -7.17 25.68
N GLY A 79 -24.67 -7.61 26.14
CA GLY A 79 -24.49 -8.85 26.89
C GLY A 79 -24.50 -10.13 26.04
N ASN A 80 -24.60 -10.02 24.72
CA ASN A 80 -24.51 -11.17 23.82
C ASN A 80 -23.03 -11.48 23.48
N THR A 81 -22.32 -12.01 24.45
CA THR A 81 -20.88 -12.33 24.36
C THR A 81 -20.57 -13.34 23.25
N ARG A 82 -21.47 -14.30 23.00
CA ARG A 82 -21.32 -15.29 21.93
C ARG A 82 -21.31 -14.67 20.54
N ALA A 83 -22.24 -13.76 20.25
CA ALA A 83 -22.28 -13.06 18.97
C ALA A 83 -21.06 -12.13 18.81
N ALA A 84 -20.71 -11.38 19.87
CA ALA A 84 -19.53 -10.50 19.86
C ALA A 84 -18.24 -11.28 19.54
N ARG A 85 -18.06 -12.46 20.15
CA ARG A 85 -16.91 -13.34 19.92
C ARG A 85 -16.77 -13.75 18.45
N LEU A 86 -17.87 -14.14 17.81
CA LEU A 86 -17.89 -14.52 16.39
C LEU A 86 -17.45 -13.35 15.49
N TRP A 87 -17.95 -12.14 15.76
CA TRP A 87 -17.58 -10.95 15.00
C TRP A 87 -16.11 -10.56 15.20
N TYR A 88 -15.58 -10.60 16.42
CA TYR A 88 -14.16 -10.36 16.66
C TYR A 88 -13.25 -11.39 15.98
N GLN A 89 -13.63 -12.66 15.95
CA GLN A 89 -12.89 -13.69 15.22
C GLN A 89 -12.86 -13.39 13.71
N ARG A 90 -13.98 -12.93 13.14
CA ARG A 90 -14.04 -12.49 11.74
C ARG A 90 -13.15 -11.27 11.49
N CYS A 91 -13.11 -10.30 12.40
CA CYS A 91 -12.18 -9.17 12.31
C CYS A 91 -10.72 -9.64 12.27
N LEU A 92 -10.33 -10.58 13.13
CA LEU A 92 -8.97 -11.14 13.13
C LEU A 92 -8.65 -11.88 11.83
N HIS A 93 -9.61 -12.64 11.29
CA HIS A 93 -9.43 -13.34 10.02
C HIS A 93 -9.25 -12.35 8.84
N LEU A 94 -10.07 -11.30 8.79
CA LEU A 94 -9.96 -10.26 7.77
C LEU A 94 -8.62 -9.50 7.89
N ASP A 95 -8.18 -9.22 9.11
CA ASP A 95 -6.89 -8.55 9.32
C ASP A 95 -5.69 -9.45 8.98
N ASP A 96 -5.80 -10.78 9.19
CA ASP A 96 -4.82 -11.78 8.72
C ASP A 96 -4.68 -11.81 7.20
N GLN A 97 -5.77 -11.61 6.47
CA GLN A 97 -5.76 -11.71 5.00
C GLN A 97 -5.47 -10.40 4.27
N LEU A 98 -6.03 -9.27 4.72
CA LEU A 98 -6.05 -8.03 3.92
C LEU A 98 -5.21 -6.89 4.51
N LEU A 99 -5.36 -6.65 5.81
CA LEU A 99 -4.97 -5.38 6.41
C LEU A 99 -3.57 -5.42 6.98
N SER A 100 -3.17 -6.56 7.55
CA SER A 100 -1.89 -6.72 8.26
C SER A 100 -1.65 -5.60 9.30
N ASN A 101 -2.72 -5.02 9.85
CA ASN A 101 -2.65 -3.84 10.70
C ASN A 101 -2.41 -4.27 12.15
N THR A 102 -1.16 -4.11 12.57
CA THR A 102 -0.68 -4.56 13.87
C THR A 102 -1.40 -3.90 15.05
N ALA A 103 -1.85 -2.65 14.92
CA ALA A 103 -2.49 -1.92 16.01
C ALA A 103 -3.93 -2.40 16.24
N SER A 104 -4.72 -2.45 15.17
CA SER A 104 -6.11 -2.92 15.21
C SER A 104 -6.19 -4.38 15.65
N ARG A 105 -5.26 -5.22 15.18
CA ARG A 105 -5.14 -6.62 15.61
C ARG A 105 -4.97 -6.77 17.12
N VAL A 106 -4.02 -6.03 17.70
CA VAL A 106 -3.72 -6.11 19.14
C VAL A 106 -4.93 -5.66 19.97
N LEU A 107 -5.64 -4.64 19.50
CA LEU A 107 -6.85 -4.14 20.15
C LEU A 107 -7.99 -5.17 20.14
N VAL A 108 -8.27 -5.77 18.97
CA VAL A 108 -9.29 -6.83 18.86
C VAL A 108 -8.91 -8.08 19.67
N MET A 109 -7.64 -8.50 19.65
CA MET A 109 -7.16 -9.59 20.51
C MET A 109 -7.38 -9.30 22.00
N GLY A 110 -7.13 -8.07 22.44
CA GLY A 110 -7.39 -7.66 23.82
C GLY A 110 -8.87 -7.68 24.20
N LYS A 111 -9.75 -7.22 23.31
CA LYS A 111 -11.21 -7.29 23.50
C LYS A 111 -11.70 -8.75 23.60
N LEU A 112 -11.22 -9.60 22.70
CA LEU A 112 -11.55 -11.02 22.66
C LEU A 112 -11.04 -11.77 23.90
N SER A 113 -9.84 -11.43 24.38
CA SER A 113 -9.26 -11.99 25.60
C SER A 113 -10.14 -11.72 26.83
N LYS A 114 -10.68 -10.51 26.98
CA LYS A 114 -11.58 -10.18 28.10
C LYS A 114 -12.86 -11.00 28.08
N ILE A 115 -13.39 -11.28 26.89
CA ILE A 115 -14.59 -12.11 26.73
C ILE A 115 -14.28 -13.56 27.15
N TYR A 116 -13.14 -14.12 26.70
CA TYR A 116 -12.76 -15.48 27.08
C TYR A 116 -12.43 -15.64 28.57
N ASP A 117 -11.87 -14.61 29.19
CA ASP A 117 -11.61 -14.59 30.63
C ASP A 117 -12.92 -14.64 31.42
N HIS A 118 -13.90 -13.81 31.04
CA HIS A 118 -15.24 -13.83 31.62
C HIS A 118 -15.96 -15.17 31.41
N ASP A 119 -15.78 -15.79 30.24
CA ASP A 119 -16.42 -17.05 29.90
C ASP A 119 -15.68 -18.29 30.47
N GLY A 120 -14.63 -18.09 31.28
CA GLY A 120 -13.94 -19.17 31.98
C GLY A 120 -13.05 -20.04 31.10
N HIS A 121 -12.47 -19.47 30.03
CA HIS A 121 -11.57 -20.17 29.10
C HIS A 121 -10.12 -19.65 29.20
N PRO A 122 -9.40 -19.95 30.31
CA PRO A 122 -8.07 -19.39 30.57
C PRO A 122 -7.02 -19.85 29.54
N GLU A 123 -7.18 -21.05 28.97
CA GLU A 123 -6.29 -21.56 27.93
C GLU A 123 -6.33 -20.68 26.66
N LEU A 124 -7.53 -20.23 26.25
CA LEU A 124 -7.68 -19.37 25.08
C LEU A 124 -7.16 -17.95 25.34
N VAL A 125 -7.32 -17.45 26.57
CA VAL A 125 -6.72 -16.19 27.02
C VAL A 125 -5.21 -16.25 26.92
N HIS A 126 -4.60 -17.32 27.43
CA HIS A 126 -3.16 -17.52 27.37
C HIS A 126 -2.64 -17.58 25.92
N GLN A 127 -3.32 -18.33 25.04
CA GLN A 127 -2.96 -18.39 23.63
C GLN A 127 -3.07 -17.03 22.92
N LEU A 128 -4.09 -16.23 23.24
CA LEU A 128 -4.26 -14.88 22.68
C LEU A 128 -3.18 -13.91 23.16
N GLU A 129 -2.84 -13.92 24.45
CA GLU A 129 -1.75 -13.09 24.99
C GLU A 129 -0.40 -13.50 24.39
N LEU A 130 -0.10 -14.79 24.26
CA LEU A 130 1.11 -15.26 23.54
C LEU A 130 1.14 -14.79 22.08
N ARG A 131 -0.01 -14.81 21.40
CA ARG A 131 -0.10 -14.33 20.01
C ARG A 131 0.10 -12.81 19.94
N LYS A 132 -0.49 -12.07 20.87
CA LYS A 132 -0.34 -10.61 21.01
C LYS A 132 1.11 -10.22 21.31
N GLU A 133 1.78 -10.93 22.21
CA GLU A 133 3.20 -10.71 22.50
C GLU A 133 4.10 -10.96 21.29
N ARG A 134 3.86 -12.05 20.53
CA ARG A 134 4.59 -12.32 19.28
C ARG A 134 4.43 -11.17 18.29
N VAL A 135 3.22 -10.66 18.12
CA VAL A 135 2.91 -9.53 17.25
C VAL A 135 3.62 -8.25 17.72
N LEU A 136 3.59 -7.96 19.02
CA LEU A 136 4.27 -6.79 19.60
C LEU A 136 5.80 -6.92 19.55
N ARG A 137 6.35 -8.11 19.71
CA ARG A 137 7.79 -8.39 19.55
C ARG A 137 8.22 -8.13 18.11
N CYS A 138 7.50 -8.65 17.13
CA CYS A 138 7.74 -8.36 15.71
C CYS A 138 7.65 -6.85 15.43
N ARG A 139 6.68 -6.16 16.02
CA ARG A 139 6.56 -4.69 15.90
C ARG A 139 7.77 -3.98 16.47
N ARG A 140 8.22 -4.34 17.68
CA ARG A 140 9.41 -3.73 18.33
C ARG A 140 10.68 -3.95 17.52
N VAL A 141 10.94 -5.18 17.07
CA VAL A 141 12.11 -5.50 16.23
C VAL A 141 12.05 -4.70 14.93
N ARG A 142 10.88 -4.65 14.28
CA ARG A 142 10.71 -3.87 13.05
C ARG A 142 10.86 -2.37 13.31
N HIS A 143 10.41 -1.87 14.45
CA HIS A 143 10.52 -0.45 14.80
C HIS A 143 11.97 -0.05 15.09
N GLY A 144 12.72 -0.87 15.84
CA GLY A 144 14.14 -0.67 16.10
C GLY A 144 14.98 -0.75 14.83
N ARG A 145 14.68 -1.69 13.93
CA ARG A 145 15.32 -1.75 12.60
C ARG A 145 14.96 -0.54 11.74
N ARG A 146 13.73 -0.02 11.85
CA ARG A 146 13.29 1.20 11.13
C ARG A 146 13.98 2.45 11.61
N THR A 147 14.23 2.63 12.91
CA THR A 147 14.91 3.82 13.44
C THR A 147 16.38 3.85 13.04
N VAL A 148 17.04 2.68 12.99
CA VAL A 148 18.40 2.56 12.45
C VAL A 148 18.43 2.88 10.96
N LEU A 149 17.48 2.34 10.17
CA LEU A 149 17.39 2.67 8.74
C LEU A 149 17.01 4.13 8.46
N LYS A 150 16.17 4.77 9.30
CA LYS A 150 15.66 6.14 9.05
C LYS A 150 16.79 7.16 9.03
N ASN A 151 17.80 6.99 9.90
CA ASN A 151 18.94 7.90 9.96
C ASN A 151 19.87 7.77 8.75
N THR A 152 19.92 6.60 8.09
CA THR A 152 20.67 6.38 6.84
C THR A 152 19.84 6.71 5.59
N VAL A 153 18.51 6.57 5.66
CA VAL A 153 17.59 6.62 4.50
C VAL A 153 16.86 7.97 4.36
N GLU A 154 16.80 8.84 5.37
CA GLU A 154 16.26 10.21 5.20
C GLU A 154 17.08 11.04 4.20
N SER A 155 18.39 10.80 4.09
CA SER A 155 19.21 11.35 3.00
C SER A 155 18.88 10.74 1.62
N SER A 156 18.30 9.54 1.57
CA SER A 156 17.97 8.82 0.33
C SER A 156 16.59 9.19 -0.23
N TRP A 157 15.58 9.49 0.62
CA TRP A 157 14.24 9.86 0.11
C TRP A 157 14.24 11.19 -0.63
N LEU A 158 14.94 12.19 -0.11
CA LEU A 158 15.07 13.49 -0.75
C LEU A 158 15.80 13.34 -2.09
N TYR A 159 16.88 12.53 -2.13
CA TYR A 159 17.58 12.19 -3.36
C TYR A 159 16.69 11.44 -4.36
N ARG A 160 15.86 10.47 -3.93
CA ARG A 160 14.94 9.73 -4.80
C ARG A 160 13.89 10.62 -5.44
N TYR A 161 13.32 11.55 -4.68
CA TYR A 161 12.35 12.51 -5.22
C TYR A 161 13.00 13.48 -6.19
N ILE A 162 14.17 14.03 -5.85
CA ILE A 162 14.94 14.90 -6.75
C ILE A 162 15.35 14.14 -8.03
N PHE A 163 15.78 12.88 -7.91
CA PHE A 163 16.24 12.07 -9.03
C PHE A 163 15.11 11.72 -10.01
N VAL A 164 13.95 11.27 -9.49
CA VAL A 164 12.76 11.00 -10.31
C VAL A 164 12.23 12.29 -10.95
N LEU A 165 12.27 13.40 -10.23
CA LEU A 165 11.80 14.69 -10.73
C LEU A 165 12.74 15.25 -11.81
N LEU A 166 14.06 15.13 -11.65
CA LEU A 166 15.05 15.50 -12.66
C LEU A 166 14.95 14.64 -13.92
N PHE A 167 14.85 13.31 -13.78
CA PHE A 167 14.67 12.42 -14.94
C PHE A 167 13.30 12.59 -15.60
N GLY A 168 12.25 12.87 -14.83
CA GLY A 168 10.93 13.20 -15.35
C GLY A 168 10.93 14.49 -16.16
N ILE A 169 11.57 15.56 -15.64
CA ILE A 169 11.73 16.82 -16.36
C ILE A 169 12.60 16.62 -17.60
N ALA A 170 13.71 15.89 -17.49
CA ALA A 170 14.59 15.60 -18.63
C ALA A 170 13.83 14.85 -19.72
N ALA A 171 13.03 13.83 -19.36
CA ALA A 171 12.19 13.09 -20.32
C ALA A 171 11.12 13.97 -20.97
N ILE A 172 10.47 14.88 -20.22
CA ILE A 172 9.49 15.83 -20.75
C ILE A 172 10.17 16.82 -21.72
N VAL A 173 11.31 17.39 -21.34
CA VAL A 173 12.06 18.33 -22.19
C VAL A 173 12.58 17.63 -23.45
N PHE A 174 13.05 16.37 -23.33
CA PHE A 174 13.46 15.59 -24.50
C PHE A 174 12.28 15.21 -25.38
N SER A 175 11.12 14.88 -24.81
CA SER A 175 9.89 14.59 -25.56
C SER A 175 9.41 15.77 -26.42
N ILE A 176 9.80 17.00 -26.10
CA ILE A 176 9.44 18.19 -26.89
C ILE A 176 10.33 18.31 -28.14
N ASN A 177 11.58 17.83 -28.09
CA ASN A 177 12.59 18.02 -29.13
C ASN A 177 13.04 16.73 -29.85
N SER A 178 12.62 15.54 -29.41
CA SER A 178 13.09 14.24 -29.90
C SER A 178 11.97 13.18 -29.90
N SER A 179 12.25 11.98 -30.41
CA SER A 179 11.26 10.89 -30.43
C SER A 179 10.91 10.42 -29.01
N VAL A 180 9.64 10.09 -28.78
CA VAL A 180 9.13 9.62 -27.48
C VAL A 180 9.84 8.33 -27.04
N GLN A 181 10.30 7.49 -27.98
CA GLN A 181 11.17 6.33 -27.70
C GLN A 181 12.47 6.71 -26.97
N THR A 182 13.06 7.86 -27.32
CA THR A 182 14.29 8.33 -26.68
C THR A 182 14.00 8.81 -25.25
N ALA A 183 12.89 9.53 -25.08
CA ALA A 183 12.43 9.98 -23.76
C ALA A 183 12.04 8.82 -22.83
N SER A 184 11.40 7.77 -23.36
CA SER A 184 11.02 6.59 -22.58
C SER A 184 12.23 5.74 -22.20
N MET A 185 13.23 5.60 -23.08
CA MET A 185 14.52 4.95 -22.77
C MET A 185 15.26 5.68 -21.64
N ILE A 186 15.32 7.02 -21.69
CA ILE A 186 15.94 7.83 -20.63
C ILE A 186 15.19 7.63 -19.29
N PHE A 187 13.86 7.60 -19.32
CA PHE A 187 13.05 7.36 -18.13
C PHE A 187 13.26 5.95 -17.55
N LEU A 188 13.31 4.93 -18.40
CA LEU A 188 13.56 3.54 -18.00
C LEU A 188 14.98 3.33 -17.45
N VAL A 189 15.99 3.95 -18.05
CA VAL A 189 17.36 3.96 -17.53
C VAL A 189 17.42 4.67 -16.18
N GLY A 190 16.69 5.78 -16.01
CA GLY A 190 16.53 6.45 -14.73
C GLY A 190 15.92 5.53 -13.66
N ILE A 191 14.86 4.79 -13.98
CA ILE A 191 14.26 3.81 -13.07
C ILE A 191 15.23 2.67 -12.74
N ALA A 192 15.93 2.13 -13.75
CA ALA A 192 16.86 1.02 -13.58
C ALA A 192 18.08 1.41 -12.73
N LEU A 193 18.67 2.59 -12.95
CA LEU A 193 19.76 3.13 -12.13
C LEU A 193 19.31 3.39 -10.70
N ASN A 194 18.11 3.94 -10.52
CA ASN A 194 17.54 4.15 -9.20
C ASN A 194 17.34 2.80 -8.48
N GLY A 195 16.83 1.78 -9.18
CA GLY A 195 16.68 0.42 -8.68
C GLY A 195 18.01 -0.27 -8.33
N TYR A 196 19.03 -0.14 -9.18
CA TYR A 196 20.38 -0.68 -8.96
C TYR A 196 21.03 -0.07 -7.72
N TRP A 197 20.96 1.25 -7.58
CA TRP A 197 21.51 1.96 -6.42
C TRP A 197 20.77 1.61 -5.13
N LEU A 198 19.45 1.42 -5.21
CA LEU A 198 18.61 0.88 -4.13
C LEU A 198 19.02 -0.52 -3.68
N HIS A 199 19.46 -1.37 -4.62
CA HIS A 199 19.91 -2.72 -4.32
C HIS A 199 21.27 -2.69 -3.62
N GLY A 200 22.25 -1.94 -4.14
CA GLY A 200 23.58 -1.82 -3.53
C GLY A 200 23.58 -1.22 -2.12
N SER A 201 22.72 -0.23 -1.84
CA SER A 201 22.59 0.36 -0.51
C SER A 201 22.08 -0.60 0.58
N ARG A 202 21.60 -1.79 0.19
CA ARG A 202 21.04 -2.79 1.09
C ARG A 202 22.10 -3.74 1.64
N ASP A 203 23.19 -3.93 0.92
CA ASP A 203 24.27 -4.86 1.29
C ASP A 203 25.25 -4.22 2.29
N ASP A 204 25.48 -2.91 2.19
CA ASP A 204 26.32 -2.14 3.12
C ASP A 204 25.71 -1.97 4.53
N ALA A 205 24.43 -2.29 4.70
CA ALA A 205 23.73 -2.18 5.99
C ALA A 205 23.77 -3.48 6.82
N VAL A 206 24.39 -4.54 6.30
CA VAL A 206 24.43 -5.88 6.93
C VAL A 206 25.85 -6.27 7.40
N SER A 207 26.88 -5.51 7.02
CA SER A 207 28.25 -5.60 7.56
C SER A 207 28.44 -4.70 8.78
#